data_AF-A0A7S4BW98-F1
#
_entry.id   AF-A0A7S4BW98-F1
#
_cell.length_a   1.000
_cell.length_b   1.000
_cell.length_c   1.000
_cell.angle_alpha   90.00
_cell.angle_beta   90.00
_cell.angle_gamma   90.00
#
_symmetry.space_group_name_H-M   'P 1'
#
loop_
_entity.id
_entity.type
_entity.pdbx_description
1 polymer ?
#
loop_
_entity_poly.entity_id
_entity_poly.type
_entity_poly.pdbx_seq_one_letter_code
_entity_poly.pdbx_strand_id
1 'polypeptide(L)'
;PLLPAEATVEPDQFRAEKLYTQEVNVLLERELRNLAIVFESYATGHAREGAAAAGAARRRGEPSGLMSLADWHCFVSAVNTMVDGAGVRVSHDTEVRACKGMILPLNGVTKDHAALLFAWSQTFVSDEVRRREKLLHMTFVDFLEALGRLCAYKTLPSRELMEHTAATSPGHFFALVQSGAFEYEQVYVRKPEPNAPLELALDVFIIDVLENLGFERGSDGAWAPPAHLAARASEQQKQRDRISSISSHASRGGKA
;
A
#
# COMPACT_ATOMS: atom_id res chain seq x y z
N PRO A 1 22.82 14.74 2.45
CA PRO A 1 21.66 14.06 1.84
C PRO A 1 20.37 14.83 2.12
N LEU A 2 19.77 15.42 1.08
CA LEU A 2 18.48 16.11 1.19
C LEU A 2 17.40 15.01 1.24
N LEU A 3 16.73 14.88 2.37
CA LEU A 3 15.51 14.08 2.45
C LEU A 3 14.48 14.66 1.45
N PRO A 4 13.61 13.83 0.84
CA PRO A 4 12.48 14.34 0.06
C PRO A 4 11.69 15.41 0.85
N ALA A 5 10.98 16.32 0.20
CA ALA A 5 10.22 17.34 0.96
C ALA A 5 9.14 16.67 1.84
N GLU A 6 8.56 15.60 1.33
CA GLU A 6 7.56 14.75 1.98
C GLU A 6 8.12 14.05 3.23
N ALA A 7 9.44 13.85 3.24
CA ALA A 7 10.22 13.27 4.33
C ALA A 7 10.55 14.25 5.46
N THR A 8 10.22 15.53 5.27
CA THR A 8 10.43 16.57 6.28
C THR A 8 9.16 16.89 7.05
N VAL A 9 8.00 16.38 6.61
CA VAL A 9 6.72 16.61 7.29
C VAL A 9 6.67 15.77 8.55
N GLU A 10 6.45 16.46 9.66
CA GLU A 10 6.34 15.84 10.98
C GLU A 10 5.15 14.85 10.99
N PRO A 11 5.32 13.63 11.56
CA PRO A 11 4.29 12.61 11.45
C PRO A 11 2.91 13.02 11.99
N ASP A 12 2.84 13.70 13.12
CA ASP A 12 1.59 14.15 13.71
C ASP A 12 0.91 15.24 12.86
N GLN A 13 1.71 16.12 12.25
CA GLN A 13 1.21 17.09 11.28
C GLN A 13 0.55 16.40 10.08
N PHE A 14 1.22 15.41 9.48
CA PHE A 14 0.63 14.65 8.35
C PHE A 14 -0.68 13.96 8.77
N ARG A 15 -0.71 13.35 9.96
CA ARG A 15 -1.92 12.71 10.49
C ARG A 15 -3.06 13.71 10.62
N ALA A 16 -2.81 14.84 11.27
CA ALA A 16 -3.83 15.84 11.55
C ALA A 16 -4.35 16.55 10.29
N GLU A 17 -3.47 16.89 9.36
CA GLU A 17 -3.82 17.72 8.20
C GLU A 17 -4.29 16.90 6.99
N LYS A 18 -3.85 15.64 6.88
CA LYS A 18 -4.07 14.82 5.68
C LYS A 18 -4.81 13.52 5.95
N LEU A 19 -4.41 12.74 6.95
CA LEU A 19 -4.89 11.36 7.10
C LEU A 19 -6.18 11.26 7.92
N TYR A 20 -6.30 12.03 9.00
CA TYR A 20 -7.43 11.99 9.93
C TYR A 20 -8.47 13.07 9.62
N THR A 21 -8.65 13.37 8.33
CA THR A 21 -9.76 14.18 7.85
C THR A 21 -11.02 13.30 7.74
N GLN A 22 -12.19 13.94 7.75
CA GLN A 22 -13.46 13.22 7.66
C GLN A 22 -13.59 12.48 6.32
N GLU A 23 -13.12 13.11 5.24
CA GLU A 23 -13.17 12.61 3.87
C GLU A 23 -12.33 11.34 3.71
N VAL A 24 -11.10 11.35 4.25
CA VAL A 24 -10.21 10.18 4.24
C VAL A 24 -10.78 9.08 5.14
N ASN A 25 -11.35 9.41 6.30
CA ASN A 25 -11.94 8.40 7.17
C ASN A 25 -13.12 7.68 6.51
N VAL A 26 -14.03 8.40 5.85
CA VAL A 26 -15.15 7.80 5.11
C VAL A 26 -14.65 6.86 4.02
N LEU A 27 -13.61 7.26 3.30
CA LEU A 27 -12.99 6.42 2.27
C LEU A 27 -12.35 5.16 2.87
N LEU A 28 -11.56 5.31 3.93
CA LEU A 28 -10.89 4.19 4.61
C LEU A 28 -11.90 3.21 5.22
N GLU A 29 -12.98 3.70 5.83
CA GLU A 29 -14.06 2.86 6.36
C GLU A 29 -14.75 2.05 5.25
N ARG A 30 -15.00 2.67 4.10
CA ARG A 30 -15.59 2.00 2.93
C ARG A 30 -14.72 0.83 2.44
N GLU A 31 -13.40 1.03 2.41
CA GLU A 31 -12.45 0.05 1.86
C GLU A 31 -11.73 -0.78 2.92
N LEU A 32 -12.06 -0.60 4.20
CA LEU A 32 -11.30 -1.14 5.33
C LEU A 32 -11.10 -2.65 5.24
N ARG A 33 -12.16 -3.36 4.85
CA ARG A 33 -12.14 -4.81 4.69
C ARG A 33 -11.17 -5.25 3.58
N ASN A 34 -11.17 -4.56 2.45
CA ASN A 34 -10.31 -4.89 1.31
C ASN A 34 -8.84 -4.61 1.67
N LEU A 35 -8.58 -3.46 2.28
CA LEU A 35 -7.25 -3.09 2.76
C LEU A 35 -6.72 -4.05 3.82
N ALA A 36 -7.57 -4.56 4.71
CA ALA A 36 -7.19 -5.59 5.68
C ALA A 36 -6.77 -6.90 5.00
N ILE A 37 -7.50 -7.34 3.97
CA ILE A 37 -7.14 -8.54 3.19
C ILE A 37 -5.78 -8.34 2.50
N VAL A 38 -5.55 -7.16 1.91
CA VAL A 38 -4.26 -6.81 1.31
C VAL A 38 -3.16 -6.88 2.36
N PHE A 39 -3.32 -6.19 3.49
CA PHE A 39 -2.36 -6.22 4.60
C PHE A 39 -2.02 -7.65 5.03
N GLU A 40 -3.04 -8.46 5.33
CA GLU A 40 -2.87 -9.84 5.80
C GLU A 40 -2.15 -10.71 4.75
N SER A 41 -2.43 -10.51 3.46
CA SER A 41 -1.79 -11.28 2.37
C SER A 41 -0.28 -11.06 2.29
N TYR A 42 0.19 -9.84 2.58
CA TYR A 42 1.61 -9.50 2.59
C TYR A 42 2.27 -9.78 3.95
N ALA A 43 1.60 -9.47 5.08
CA ALA A 43 2.11 -9.71 6.43
C ALA A 43 2.40 -11.20 6.75
N THR A 44 1.68 -12.10 6.09
CA THR A 44 1.89 -13.53 6.21
C THR A 44 3.07 -14.06 5.39
N GLY A 45 3.77 -13.20 4.64
CA GLY A 45 4.98 -13.56 3.89
C GLY A 45 4.72 -14.36 2.60
N HIS A 46 3.45 -14.53 2.20
CA HIS A 46 3.07 -15.33 1.04
C HIS A 46 3.37 -14.66 -0.31
N ALA A 47 3.57 -13.34 -0.35
CA ALA A 47 4.04 -12.65 -1.56
C ALA A 47 5.42 -13.18 -2.06
N ARG A 48 6.15 -13.90 -1.20
CA ARG A 48 7.46 -14.49 -1.52
C ARG A 48 7.40 -15.89 -2.11
N GLU A 49 6.22 -16.54 -2.19
CA GLU A 49 6.11 -17.92 -2.67
C GLU A 49 6.42 -18.11 -4.18
N GLY A 50 6.66 -17.03 -4.93
CA GLY A 50 7.26 -17.10 -6.27
C GLY A 50 8.79 -17.11 -6.32
N ALA A 51 9.49 -16.95 -5.19
CA ALA A 51 10.95 -16.78 -5.13
C ALA A 51 11.60 -17.59 -3.99
N ALA A 52 11.49 -18.93 -4.06
CA ALA A 52 12.41 -19.97 -3.59
C ALA A 52 13.16 -19.90 -2.21
N ALA A 53 13.00 -18.89 -1.35
CA ALA A 53 13.91 -18.69 -0.21
C ALA A 53 13.24 -18.17 1.09
N ALA A 54 12.29 -18.93 1.65
CA ALA A 54 11.71 -18.65 2.97
C ALA A 54 11.70 -19.89 3.90
N GLY A 55 12.77 -20.69 3.87
CA GLY A 55 12.80 -22.02 4.48
C GLY A 55 13.22 -22.15 5.96
N ALA A 56 13.39 -21.08 6.76
CA ALA A 56 14.03 -21.26 8.08
C ALA A 56 13.40 -20.56 9.31
N ALA A 57 12.54 -19.55 9.17
CA ALA A 57 12.25 -18.65 10.31
C ALA A 57 10.89 -18.80 11.01
N ARG A 58 9.85 -19.39 10.41
CA ARG A 58 8.52 -19.51 11.07
C ARG A 58 8.25 -20.93 11.55
N ARG A 59 8.90 -21.35 12.64
CA ARG A 59 8.61 -22.63 13.32
C ARG A 59 7.55 -22.57 14.42
N ARG A 60 6.80 -21.48 14.58
CA ARG A 60 5.58 -21.45 15.42
C ARG A 60 4.51 -20.66 14.69
N GLY A 61 3.48 -21.36 14.24
CA GLY A 61 2.42 -20.86 13.35
C GLY A 61 1.44 -19.90 14.00
N GLU A 62 1.93 -18.85 14.66
CA GLU A 62 1.09 -17.71 14.98
C GLU A 62 1.14 -16.71 13.83
N PRO A 63 0.00 -16.37 13.21
CA PRO A 63 -0.05 -15.23 12.30
C PRO A 63 0.23 -13.98 13.14
N SER A 64 1.46 -13.48 13.06
CA SER A 64 1.74 -12.14 13.53
C SER A 64 0.87 -11.22 12.67
N GLY A 65 -0.17 -10.61 13.24
CA GLY A 65 -0.97 -9.57 12.57
C GLY A 65 -0.17 -8.28 12.33
N LEU A 66 1.09 -8.45 11.93
CA LEU A 66 2.17 -7.48 11.85
C LEU A 66 2.92 -7.73 10.55
N MET A 67 3.16 -6.67 9.78
CA MET A 67 3.87 -6.71 8.52
C MET A 67 5.31 -6.26 8.72
N SER A 68 6.29 -7.08 8.34
CA SER A 68 7.70 -6.69 8.45
C SER A 68 8.08 -5.67 7.37
N LEU A 69 9.22 -4.98 7.55
CA LEU A 69 9.78 -4.10 6.51
C LEU A 69 10.00 -4.86 5.17
N ALA A 70 10.37 -6.13 5.24
CA ALA A 70 10.57 -6.95 4.06
C ALA A 70 9.24 -7.22 3.32
N ASP A 71 8.16 -7.46 4.05
CA ASP A 71 6.82 -7.67 3.49
C ASP A 71 6.29 -6.36 2.88
N TRP A 72 6.51 -5.23 3.56
CA TRP A 72 6.19 -3.91 3.04
C TRP A 72 6.94 -3.59 1.73
N HIS A 73 8.23 -3.91 1.65
CA HIS A 73 8.96 -3.78 0.38
C HIS A 73 8.38 -4.65 -0.73
N CYS A 74 7.92 -5.87 -0.41
CA CYS A 74 7.26 -6.72 -1.40
C CYS A 74 5.96 -6.07 -1.90
N PHE A 75 5.15 -5.50 -0.99
CA PHE A 75 3.95 -4.76 -1.32
C PHE A 75 4.25 -3.56 -2.22
N VAL A 76 5.17 -2.66 -1.81
CA VAL A 76 5.53 -1.47 -2.59
C VAL A 76 6.12 -1.86 -3.95
N SER A 77 6.92 -2.93 -4.01
CA SER A 77 7.46 -3.43 -5.28
C SER A 77 6.35 -3.94 -6.21
N ALA A 78 5.32 -4.60 -5.67
CA ALA A 78 4.17 -5.02 -6.45
C ALA A 78 3.44 -3.79 -7.01
N VAL A 79 3.14 -2.80 -6.17
CA VAL A 79 2.52 -1.52 -6.56
C VAL A 79 3.32 -0.76 -7.62
N ASN A 80 4.65 -0.73 -7.52
CA ASN A 80 5.48 -0.10 -8.54
C ASN A 80 5.36 -0.82 -9.89
N THR A 81 5.44 -2.16 -9.87
CA THR A 81 5.36 -2.98 -11.08
C THR A 81 4.02 -2.82 -11.80
N MET A 82 2.95 -2.57 -11.04
CA MET A 82 1.60 -2.34 -11.57
C MET A 82 1.51 -1.06 -12.42
N VAL A 83 2.13 0.01 -11.96
CA VAL A 83 2.09 1.32 -12.65
C VAL A 83 3.04 1.39 -13.85
N ASP A 84 4.10 0.58 -13.84
CA ASP A 84 5.07 0.58 -14.92
C ASP A 84 4.63 -0.21 -16.17
N GLY A 85 3.55 -1.01 -16.08
CA GLY A 85 2.97 -1.72 -17.23
C GLY A 85 3.84 -2.86 -17.78
N ALA A 86 3.33 -4.09 -17.70
CA ALA A 86 3.69 -5.23 -18.57
C ALA A 86 5.20 -5.56 -18.78
N GLY A 87 6.07 -5.30 -17.81
CA GLY A 87 7.42 -5.89 -17.79
C GLY A 87 8.49 -5.15 -18.59
N VAL A 88 8.29 -3.88 -18.94
CA VAL A 88 9.41 -3.02 -19.35
C VAL A 88 10.22 -2.70 -18.09
N ARG A 89 11.21 -3.53 -17.79
CA ARG A 89 12.22 -3.21 -16.76
C ARG A 89 12.94 -1.95 -17.22
N VAL A 90 12.55 -0.80 -16.67
CA VAL A 90 13.38 0.39 -16.74
C VAL A 90 14.64 0.06 -15.93
N SER A 91 15.72 -0.27 -16.63
CA SER A 91 17.00 -0.49 -15.96
C SER A 91 17.34 0.78 -15.19
N HIS A 92 17.64 0.66 -13.91
CA HIS A 92 18.06 1.77 -13.05
C HIS A 92 19.27 2.53 -13.62
N ASP A 93 20.04 1.88 -14.49
CA ASP A 93 21.21 2.45 -15.19
C ASP A 93 20.88 3.06 -16.57
N THR A 94 19.61 3.06 -16.99
CA THR A 94 19.16 3.83 -18.17
C THR A 94 19.00 5.28 -17.74
N GLU A 95 20.12 5.91 -17.43
CA GLU A 95 20.21 7.36 -17.39
C GLU A 95 19.61 7.93 -18.68
N VAL A 96 18.61 8.79 -18.50
CA VAL A 96 18.66 10.12 -19.10
C VAL A 96 18.82 10.10 -20.63
N ARG A 97 18.03 9.29 -21.36
CA ARG A 97 17.77 9.65 -22.76
C ARG A 97 16.75 10.77 -22.77
N ALA A 98 17.32 11.97 -22.77
CA ALA A 98 16.68 13.25 -22.92
C ALA A 98 15.62 13.27 -24.04
N CYS A 99 14.38 12.94 -23.69
CA CYS A 99 13.27 13.73 -24.20
C CYS A 99 13.48 15.14 -23.64
N LYS A 100 13.90 16.06 -24.52
CA LYS A 100 14.18 17.48 -24.26
C LYS A 100 13.49 18.03 -22.99
N GLY A 101 14.22 18.09 -21.88
CA GLY A 101 13.90 18.95 -20.74
C GLY A 101 12.96 18.42 -19.65
N MET A 102 12.38 17.22 -19.77
CA MET A 102 11.51 16.65 -18.71
C MET A 102 11.85 15.19 -18.45
N ILE A 103 12.88 14.97 -17.62
CA ILE A 103 13.12 13.67 -16.99
C ILE A 103 12.14 13.59 -15.83
N LEU A 104 10.96 13.05 -16.08
CA LEU A 104 10.18 12.51 -14.99
C LEU A 104 10.64 11.08 -14.80
N PRO A 105 11.25 10.71 -13.66
CA PRO A 105 11.22 9.31 -13.28
C PRO A 105 9.73 8.97 -13.18
N LEU A 106 9.20 8.18 -14.11
CA LEU A 106 7.90 7.55 -13.90
C LEU A 106 8.01 6.81 -12.56
N ASN A 107 7.22 7.29 -11.59
CA ASN A 107 7.54 7.37 -10.17
C ASN A 107 7.61 6.00 -9.46
N GLY A 108 8.74 5.29 -9.61
CA GLY A 108 9.05 4.13 -8.78
C GLY A 108 9.41 4.57 -7.36
N VAL A 109 8.65 4.12 -6.37
CA VAL A 109 9.03 4.29 -4.95
C VAL A 109 10.24 3.40 -4.69
N THR A 110 11.41 4.00 -4.48
CA THR A 110 12.65 3.25 -4.21
C THR A 110 12.53 2.47 -2.90
N LYS A 111 13.43 1.49 -2.69
CA LYS A 111 13.50 0.79 -1.40
C LYS A 111 13.75 1.76 -0.24
N ASP A 112 14.59 2.77 -0.43
CA ASP A 112 14.87 3.75 0.62
C ASP A 112 13.64 4.60 0.95
N HIS A 113 12.87 5.02 -0.07
CA HIS A 113 11.59 5.70 0.15
C HIS A 113 10.60 4.79 0.89
N ALA A 114 10.45 3.53 0.47
CA ALA A 114 9.59 2.58 1.15
C ALA A 114 9.99 2.38 2.62
N ALA A 115 11.30 2.31 2.92
CA ALA A 115 11.79 2.18 4.29
C ALA A 115 11.52 3.43 5.14
N LEU A 116 11.62 4.62 4.55
CA LEU A 116 11.26 5.88 5.21
C LEU A 116 9.76 5.94 5.51
N LEU A 117 8.91 5.57 4.55
CA LEU A 117 7.46 5.48 4.73
C LEU A 117 7.09 4.49 5.84
N PHE A 118 7.77 3.34 5.89
CA PHE A 118 7.62 2.36 6.96
C PHE A 118 7.95 2.97 8.32
N ALA A 119 9.08 3.67 8.42
CA ALA A 119 9.58 4.21 9.68
C ALA A 119 8.69 5.35 10.21
N TRP A 120 8.21 6.24 9.35
CA TRP A 120 7.35 7.35 9.76
C TRP A 120 5.91 6.97 10.00
N SER A 121 5.45 5.86 9.42
CA SER A 121 4.09 5.39 9.70
C SER A 121 3.94 4.75 11.07
N GLN A 122 5.04 4.39 11.73
CA GLN A 122 5.00 3.82 13.08
C GLN A 122 4.51 4.87 14.09
N THR A 123 3.41 4.57 14.77
CA THR A 123 3.05 5.29 15.99
C THR A 123 3.84 4.71 17.17
N PHE A 124 4.95 5.35 17.57
CA PHE A 124 5.70 4.94 18.76
C PHE A 124 5.67 6.02 19.83
N VAL A 125 5.39 5.62 21.07
CA VAL A 125 5.64 6.44 22.26
C VAL A 125 7.02 6.05 22.79
N SER A 126 7.89 7.03 23.03
CA SER A 126 9.31 6.82 23.36
C SER A 126 9.57 6.03 24.64
N ASP A 127 8.56 5.81 25.48
CA ASP A 127 8.63 4.99 26.70
C ASP A 127 8.45 3.48 26.43
N GLU A 128 8.00 3.07 25.24
CA GLU A 128 7.77 1.68 24.85
C GLU A 128 9.02 0.91 24.36
N VAL A 129 10.22 1.49 24.44
CA VAL A 129 11.49 0.94 23.87
C VAL A 129 11.83 -0.49 24.35
N ARG A 130 11.20 -0.97 25.42
CA ARG A 130 11.33 -2.37 25.88
C ARG A 130 10.80 -3.41 24.87
N ARG A 131 10.00 -3.04 23.86
CA ARG A 131 9.42 -3.98 22.87
C ARG A 131 9.98 -3.78 21.46
N ARG A 132 11.25 -4.13 21.27
CA ARG A 132 11.97 -4.03 19.98
C ARG A 132 11.23 -4.70 18.81
N GLU A 133 10.48 -5.77 19.05
CA GLU A 133 9.74 -6.47 17.99
C GLU A 133 8.68 -5.59 17.31
N LYS A 134 8.00 -4.73 18.08
CA LYS A 134 7.02 -3.79 17.52
C LYS A 134 7.67 -2.72 16.65
N LEU A 135 8.93 -2.36 16.90
CA LEU A 135 9.65 -1.37 16.09
C LEU A 135 10.10 -1.92 14.72
N LEU A 136 10.03 -3.24 14.53
CA LEU A 136 10.45 -3.91 13.31
C LEU A 136 9.27 -4.33 12.42
N HIS A 137 8.04 -4.10 12.88
CA HIS A 137 6.85 -4.49 12.15
C HIS A 137 5.76 -3.43 12.28
N MET A 138 5.04 -3.19 11.19
CA MET A 138 3.90 -2.30 11.17
C MET A 138 2.61 -3.07 11.53
N THR A 139 1.75 -2.45 12.33
CA THR A 139 0.37 -2.89 12.51
C THR A 139 -0.48 -2.54 11.28
N PHE A 140 -1.75 -2.94 11.27
CA PHE A 140 -2.67 -2.53 10.21
C PHE A 140 -2.88 -1.00 10.18
N VAL A 141 -2.90 -0.34 11.34
CA VAL A 141 -3.04 1.12 11.41
C VAL A 141 -1.81 1.81 10.81
N ASP A 142 -0.61 1.35 11.18
CA ASP A 142 0.65 1.85 10.61
C ASP A 142 0.72 1.58 9.09
N PHE A 143 0.12 0.50 8.60
CA PHE A 143 -0.02 0.22 7.17
C PHE A 143 -0.92 1.23 6.46
N LEU A 144 -2.09 1.57 7.02
CA LEU A 144 -2.98 2.58 6.44
C LEU A 144 -2.30 3.95 6.37
N GLU A 145 -1.52 4.32 7.40
CA GLU A 145 -0.73 5.54 7.37
C GLU A 145 0.38 5.49 6.31
N ALA A 146 1.14 4.39 6.23
CA ALA A 146 2.15 4.19 5.20
C ALA A 146 1.55 4.29 3.79
N LEU A 147 0.34 3.75 3.61
CA LEU A 147 -0.44 3.83 2.37
C LEU A 147 -0.81 5.26 2.02
N GLY A 148 -1.32 6.03 2.98
CA GLY A 148 -1.64 7.45 2.78
C GLY A 148 -0.41 8.26 2.37
N ARG A 149 0.73 8.03 3.03
CA ARG A 149 2.00 8.70 2.66
C ARG A 149 2.50 8.24 1.28
N LEU A 150 2.35 6.97 0.94
CA LEU A 150 2.67 6.44 -0.38
C LEU A 150 1.84 7.12 -1.47
N CYS A 151 0.54 7.35 -1.22
CA CYS A 151 -0.35 8.08 -2.13
C CYS A 151 0.03 9.55 -2.27
N ALA A 152 0.43 10.21 -1.18
CA ALA A 152 0.93 11.57 -1.23
C ALA A 152 2.26 11.68 -2.00
N TYR A 153 3.08 10.63 -1.95
CA TYR A 153 4.35 10.55 -2.66
C TYR A 153 4.18 10.25 -4.16
N LYS A 154 3.24 9.36 -4.50
CA LYS A 154 3.05 8.88 -5.87
C LYS A 154 2.16 9.84 -6.64
N THR A 155 2.63 10.31 -7.80
CA THR A 155 1.79 11.11 -8.69
C THR A 155 0.80 10.20 -9.42
N LEU A 156 -0.49 10.45 -9.24
CA LEU A 156 -1.59 9.73 -9.89
C LEU A 156 -2.35 10.66 -10.83
N PRO A 157 -2.91 10.15 -11.93
CA PRO A 157 -3.77 10.96 -12.79
C PRO A 157 -5.02 11.40 -12.03
N SER A 158 -5.42 12.66 -12.22
CA SER A 158 -6.70 13.14 -11.69
C SER A 158 -7.86 12.46 -12.41
N ARG A 159 -9.05 12.47 -11.80
CA ARG A 159 -10.26 11.94 -12.44
C ARG A 159 -10.56 12.66 -13.76
N GLU A 160 -10.47 13.99 -13.77
CA GLU A 160 -10.65 14.81 -14.99
C GLU A 160 -9.69 14.39 -16.11
N LEU A 161 -8.44 14.08 -15.75
CA LEU A 161 -7.44 13.65 -16.70
C LEU A 161 -7.72 12.24 -17.23
N MET A 162 -8.16 11.33 -16.36
CA MET A 162 -8.61 10.00 -16.78
C MET A 162 -9.83 10.08 -17.70
N GLU A 163 -10.80 10.94 -17.40
CA GLU A 163 -11.97 11.19 -18.24
C GLU A 163 -11.57 11.77 -19.60
N HIS A 164 -10.67 12.76 -19.63
CA HIS A 164 -10.18 13.38 -20.86
C HIS A 164 -9.45 12.38 -21.77
N THR A 165 -8.71 11.45 -21.17
CA THR A 165 -7.96 10.41 -21.89
C THR A 165 -8.77 9.15 -22.16
N ALA A 166 -10.03 9.11 -21.73
CA ALA A 166 -10.87 7.91 -21.71
C ALA A 166 -10.20 6.70 -21.00
N ALA A 167 -9.30 6.98 -20.06
CA ALA A 167 -8.66 5.98 -19.24
C ALA A 167 -9.63 5.48 -18.18
N THR A 168 -9.75 4.16 -18.07
CA THR A 168 -10.64 3.49 -17.12
C THR A 168 -10.00 3.30 -15.74
N SER A 169 -8.67 3.36 -15.68
CA SER A 169 -7.87 3.20 -14.46
C SER A 169 -6.54 3.96 -14.60
N PRO A 170 -5.82 4.21 -13.48
CA PRO A 170 -4.48 4.79 -13.52
C PRO A 170 -3.50 3.97 -14.37
N GLY A 171 -3.49 2.65 -14.21
CA GLY A 171 -2.68 1.76 -15.05
C GLY A 171 -2.99 1.92 -16.55
N HIS A 172 -4.27 1.98 -16.93
CA HIS A 172 -4.66 2.22 -18.32
C HIS A 172 -4.19 3.60 -18.81
N PHE A 173 -4.32 4.64 -17.99
CA PHE A 173 -3.82 5.98 -18.31
C PHE A 173 -2.30 5.95 -18.60
N PHE A 174 -1.49 5.34 -17.72
CA PHE A 174 -0.05 5.28 -17.93
C PHE A 174 0.33 4.44 -19.16
N ALA A 175 -0.41 3.37 -19.47
CA ALA A 175 -0.24 2.61 -20.70
C ALA A 175 -0.51 3.45 -21.96
N LEU A 176 -1.56 4.29 -21.95
CA LEU A 176 -1.87 5.21 -23.05
C LEU A 176 -0.74 6.23 -23.24
N VAL A 177 -0.22 6.81 -22.16
CA VAL A 177 0.93 7.72 -22.20
C VAL A 177 2.17 7.02 -22.77
N GLN A 178 2.49 5.81 -22.31
CA GLN A 178 3.64 5.05 -22.79
C GLN A 178 3.54 4.68 -24.28
N SER A 179 2.32 4.40 -24.76
CA SER A 179 2.08 4.10 -26.18
C SER A 179 2.25 5.32 -27.10
N GLY A 180 2.42 6.52 -26.55
CA GLY A 180 2.46 7.77 -27.31
C GLY A 180 1.09 8.25 -27.78
N ALA A 181 -0.01 7.68 -27.26
CA ALA A 181 -1.36 8.12 -27.58
C ALA A 181 -1.66 9.55 -27.08
N PHE A 182 -0.92 10.01 -26.06
CA PHE A 182 -1.02 11.35 -25.50
C PHE A 182 0.37 11.95 -25.30
N GLU A 183 0.54 13.21 -25.69
CA GLU A 183 1.75 13.97 -25.38
C GLU A 183 1.72 14.39 -23.90
N TYR A 184 2.75 13.99 -23.16
CA TYR A 184 2.87 14.25 -21.73
C TYR A 184 2.82 15.76 -21.40
N GLU A 185 3.29 16.63 -22.29
CA GLU A 185 3.30 18.08 -22.06
C GLU A 185 1.89 18.69 -21.95
N GLN A 186 0.89 18.09 -22.61
CA GLN A 186 -0.51 18.50 -22.48
C GLN A 186 -1.17 17.91 -21.23
N VAL A 187 -0.54 16.87 -20.69
CA VAL A 187 -0.96 16.12 -19.52
C VAL A 187 -0.07 16.54 -18.36
N TYR A 188 -0.22 17.79 -17.93
CA TYR A 188 0.42 18.25 -16.70
C TYR A 188 -0.17 17.44 -15.55
N VAL A 189 0.49 16.32 -15.21
CA VAL A 189 0.25 15.64 -13.95
C VAL A 189 0.78 16.61 -12.90
N ARG A 190 -0.09 17.49 -12.40
CA ARG A 190 0.26 18.43 -11.34
C ARG A 190 0.97 17.61 -10.27
N LYS A 191 2.22 17.97 -9.96
CA LYS A 191 2.81 17.56 -8.69
C LYS A 191 1.73 17.87 -7.66
N PRO A 192 1.29 16.89 -6.84
CA PRO A 192 0.22 17.13 -5.90
C PRO A 192 0.58 18.40 -5.16
N GLU A 193 -0.28 19.41 -5.28
CA GLU A 193 -0.13 20.63 -4.50
C GLU A 193 0.07 20.19 -3.05
N PRO A 194 0.93 20.83 -2.25
CA PRO A 194 1.11 20.47 -0.85
C PRO A 194 -0.23 20.36 -0.11
N ASN A 195 -1.25 21.07 -0.59
CA ASN A 195 -2.60 21.13 -0.06
C ASN A 195 -3.64 20.32 -0.85
N ALA A 196 -3.23 19.47 -1.80
CA ALA A 196 -4.16 18.61 -2.51
C ALA A 196 -4.87 17.65 -1.52
N PRO A 197 -6.17 17.39 -1.74
CA PRO A 197 -6.94 16.45 -0.94
C PRO A 197 -6.37 15.04 -1.07
N LEU A 198 -6.02 14.43 0.06
CA LEU A 198 -5.43 13.09 0.09
C LEU A 198 -6.46 12.02 -0.31
N GLU A 199 -7.74 12.23 -0.02
CA GLU A 199 -8.83 11.31 -0.30
C GLU A 199 -8.96 11.00 -1.80
N LEU A 200 -8.71 11.96 -2.68
CA LEU A 200 -8.79 11.73 -4.13
C LEU A 200 -7.64 10.86 -4.62
N ALA A 201 -6.42 11.14 -4.15
CA ALA A 201 -5.25 10.33 -4.49
C ALA A 201 -5.41 8.91 -3.93
N LEU A 202 -5.87 8.80 -2.68
CA LEU A 202 -6.07 7.53 -2.00
C LEU A 202 -7.18 6.69 -2.65
N ASP A 203 -8.30 7.30 -3.07
CA ASP A 203 -9.40 6.59 -3.75
C ASP A 203 -8.92 5.95 -5.05
N VAL A 204 -8.25 6.75 -5.88
CA VAL A 204 -7.68 6.31 -7.15
C VAL A 204 -6.61 5.23 -6.94
N PHE A 205 -5.76 5.41 -5.92
CA PHE A 205 -4.73 4.44 -5.57
C PHE A 205 -5.29 3.11 -5.08
N ILE A 206 -6.30 3.13 -4.21
CA ILE A 206 -6.91 1.91 -3.67
C ILE A 206 -7.55 1.12 -4.80
N ILE A 207 -8.28 1.78 -5.71
CA ILE A 207 -8.86 1.12 -6.90
C ILE A 207 -7.76 0.42 -7.70
N ASP A 208 -6.68 1.13 -8.02
CA ASP A 208 -5.55 0.58 -8.78
C ASP A 208 -4.91 -0.63 -8.06
N VAL A 209 -4.67 -0.52 -6.75
CA VAL A 209 -4.12 -1.64 -5.95
C VAL A 209 -5.06 -2.85 -5.96
N LEU A 210 -6.35 -2.64 -5.76
CA LEU A 210 -7.32 -3.75 -5.70
C LEU A 210 -7.47 -4.45 -7.05
N GLU A 211 -7.63 -3.70 -8.15
CA GLU A 211 -7.72 -4.28 -9.50
C GLU A 211 -6.48 -5.11 -9.83
N ASN A 212 -5.30 -4.59 -9.55
CA ASN A 212 -4.05 -5.28 -9.85
C ASN A 212 -3.79 -6.49 -8.94
N LEU A 213 -4.35 -6.52 -7.74
CA LEU A 213 -4.36 -7.71 -6.89
C LEU A 213 -5.46 -8.72 -7.30
N GLY A 214 -6.19 -8.44 -8.38
CA GLY A 214 -7.22 -9.32 -8.93
C GLY A 214 -8.54 -9.25 -8.18
N PHE A 215 -8.81 -8.16 -7.46
CA PHE A 215 -10.15 -7.92 -6.93
C PHE A 215 -11.06 -7.52 -8.09
N GLU A 216 -12.27 -8.06 -8.08
CA GLU A 216 -13.29 -7.75 -9.08
C GLU A 216 -14.34 -6.83 -8.48
N ARG A 217 -14.76 -5.81 -9.23
CA ARG A 217 -15.80 -4.90 -8.78
C ARG A 217 -17.18 -5.44 -9.17
N GLY A 218 -18.01 -5.71 -8.16
CA GLY A 218 -19.40 -6.14 -8.33
C GLY A 218 -20.28 -5.05 -8.92
N SER A 219 -21.49 -5.41 -9.36
CA SER A 219 -22.48 -4.47 -9.89
C SER A 219 -22.99 -3.45 -8.87
N ASP A 220 -22.86 -3.77 -7.58
CA ASP A 220 -23.16 -2.88 -6.45
C ASP A 220 -21.98 -1.94 -6.11
N GLY A 221 -20.86 -2.06 -6.84
CA GLY A 221 -19.64 -1.30 -6.62
C GLY A 221 -18.73 -1.87 -5.54
N ALA A 222 -19.11 -2.96 -4.87
CA ALA A 222 -18.30 -3.61 -3.85
C ALA A 222 -17.19 -4.46 -4.47
N TRP A 223 -16.03 -4.52 -3.81
CA TRP A 223 -14.92 -5.36 -4.26
C TRP A 223 -15.05 -6.80 -3.74
N ALA A 224 -14.91 -7.75 -4.65
CA ALA A 224 -14.78 -9.16 -4.35
C ALA A 224 -13.30 -9.55 -4.40
N PRO A 225 -12.71 -10.06 -3.29
CA PRO A 225 -11.35 -10.57 -3.32
C PRO A 225 -11.24 -11.78 -4.26
N PRO A 226 -10.10 -11.99 -4.92
CA PRO A 226 -9.88 -13.18 -5.72
C PRO A 226 -10.00 -14.43 -4.83
N ALA A 227 -10.47 -15.53 -5.42
CA ALA A 227 -10.85 -16.75 -4.69
C ALA A 227 -9.76 -17.24 -3.72
N HIS A 228 -8.47 -17.12 -4.11
CA HIS A 228 -7.35 -17.51 -3.27
C HIS A 228 -7.16 -16.62 -2.03
N LEU A 229 -7.43 -15.32 -2.11
CA LEU A 229 -7.42 -14.41 -0.95
C LEU A 229 -8.69 -14.59 -0.09
N ALA A 230 -9.86 -14.81 -0.71
CA ALA A 230 -11.12 -15.06 -0.01
C ALA A 230 -11.08 -16.34 0.85
N ALA A 231 -10.54 -17.43 0.30
CA ALA A 231 -10.36 -18.68 1.01
C ALA A 231 -9.41 -18.53 2.21
N ARG A 232 -8.35 -17.72 2.05
CA ARG A 232 -7.37 -17.44 3.11
C ARG A 232 -7.95 -16.61 4.25
N ALA A 233 -8.66 -15.53 3.93
CA ALA A 233 -9.33 -14.70 4.94
C ALA A 233 -10.32 -15.57 5.76
N SER A 234 -11.05 -16.46 5.09
CA SER A 234 -11.96 -17.41 5.75
C SER A 234 -11.23 -18.39 6.67
N GLU A 235 -10.05 -18.89 6.27
CA GLU A 235 -9.25 -19.80 7.10
C GLU A 235 -8.64 -19.10 8.31
N GLN A 236 -8.13 -17.87 8.13
CA GLN A 236 -7.61 -17.07 9.24
C GLN A 236 -8.71 -16.74 10.25
N GLN A 237 -9.91 -16.39 9.79
CA GLN A 237 -11.05 -16.18 10.67
C GLN A 237 -11.36 -17.44 11.50
N LYS A 238 -11.41 -18.62 10.87
CA LYS A 238 -11.59 -19.90 11.59
C LYS A 238 -10.49 -20.16 12.61
N GLN A 239 -9.24 -19.81 12.31
CA GLN A 239 -8.13 -19.95 13.25
C GLN A 239 -8.30 -19.02 14.45
N ARG A 240 -8.69 -17.76 14.23
CA ARG A 240 -8.97 -16.79 15.30
C ARG A 240 -10.11 -17.27 16.20
N ASP A 241 -11.19 -17.79 15.60
CA ASP A 241 -12.34 -18.32 16.34
C ASP A 241 -11.94 -19.53 17.21
N ARG A 242 -11.07 -20.42 16.69
CA ARG A 242 -10.52 -21.55 17.46
C ARG A 242 -9.68 -21.09 18.65
N ILE A 243 -8.78 -20.12 18.45
CA ILE A 243 -7.92 -19.57 19.53
C ILE A 243 -8.77 -18.90 20.61
N SER A 244 -9.78 -18.13 20.20
CA SER A 244 -10.74 -17.49 21.11
C SER A 244 -11.51 -18.54 21.94
N SER A 245 -11.96 -19.62 21.30
CA SER A 245 -12.64 -20.74 21.96
C SER A 245 -11.74 -21.42 23.01
N ILE A 246 -10.47 -21.69 22.69
CA ILE A 246 -9.50 -22.30 23.62
C ILE A 246 -9.26 -21.37 24.82
N SER A 247 -9.08 -20.07 24.58
CA SER A 247 -8.84 -19.07 25.64
C SER A 247 -10.03 -18.97 26.61
N SER A 248 -11.26 -19.08 26.09
CA SER A 248 -12.48 -19.07 26.91
C SER A 248 -12.64 -20.32 27.79
N HIS A 249 -12.09 -21.47 27.38
CA HIS A 249 -12.11 -22.70 28.18
C HIS A 249 -11.04 -22.68 29.27
N ALA A 250 -9.85 -22.14 28.98
CA ALA A 250 -8.76 -22.03 29.94
C ALA A 250 -9.10 -21.14 31.15
N SER A 251 -9.90 -20.08 30.97
CA SER A 251 -10.29 -19.19 32.07
C SER A 251 -11.30 -19.80 33.04
N ARG A 252 -12.04 -20.85 32.64
CA ARG A 252 -13.04 -21.53 33.49
C ARG A 252 -12.45 -22.58 34.43
N GLY A 253 -11.22 -23.06 34.18
CA GLY A 253 -10.57 -24.12 34.97
C GLY A 253 -9.81 -23.65 36.22
N GLY A 254 -9.71 -22.34 36.49
CA GLY A 254 -8.87 -21.77 37.55
C GLY A 254 -9.52 -21.59 38.93
N LYS A 255 -10.70 -22.19 39.19
CA LYS A 255 -11.32 -22.22 40.53
C LYS A 255 -11.23 -23.63 41.11
N ALA A 256 -10.13 -23.94 41.77
CA ALA A 256 -9.99 -25.08 42.67
C ALA A 256 -9.15 -24.65 43.87
#